data_AF-A0A1N7KR28-F1
#
_entry.id   AF-A0A1N7KR28-F1
#
_cell.length_a   1.000
_cell.length_b   1.000
_cell.length_c   1.000
_cell.angle_alpha   90.00
_cell.angle_beta   90.00
_cell.angle_gamma   90.00
#
_symmetry.space_group_name_H-M   'P 1'
#
loop_
_entity.id
_entity.type
_entity.pdbx_description
1 polymer ?
#
loop_
_entity_poly.entity_id
_entity_poly.type
_entity_poly.pdbx_seq_one_letter_code
_entity_poly.pdbx_strand_id
1 'polypeptide(L)' 'MGLFQNLLRFVKLLLALAILLLFFRAIFWPSALDLLILMLLFFVFFLMFLGAP' A
#
# COMPACT_ATOMS: atom_id res chain seq x y z
N MET A 1 -23.71 -6.45 1.34
CA MET A 1 -22.57 -5.93 2.14
C MET A 1 -21.31 -6.79 2.03
N GLY A 2 -21.39 -8.13 1.90
CA GLY A 2 -20.20 -8.99 1.83
C GLY A 2 -19.28 -8.78 0.63
N LEU A 3 -19.82 -8.52 -0.58
CA LEU A 3 -18.99 -8.25 -1.77
C LEU A 3 -18.12 -6.99 -1.62
N PHE A 4 -18.68 -5.90 -1.10
CA PHE A 4 -17.94 -4.64 -0.92
C PHE A 4 -16.84 -4.77 0.14
N GLN A 5 -17.10 -5.49 1.25
CA GLN A 5 -16.10 -5.78 2.26
C GLN A 5 -14.97 -6.68 1.73
N ASN A 6 -15.31 -7.69 0.92
CA ASN A 6 -14.30 -8.54 0.27
C ASN A 6 -13.48 -7.75 -0.75
N LEU A 7 -14.11 -6.84 -1.50
CA LEU A 7 -13.41 -5.95 -2.43
C LEU A 7 -12.44 -5.03 -1.68
N LEU A 8 -12.87 -4.42 -0.57
CA LEU A 8 -12.00 -3.59 0.27
C LEU A 8 -10.81 -4.37 0.83
N ARG A 9 -11.03 -5.62 1.28
CA ARG A 9 -9.93 -6.50 1.71
C ARG A 9 -8.98 -6.82 0.57
N PHE A 10 -9.49 -7.08 -0.63
CA PHE A 10 -8.68 -7.34 -1.80
C PHE A 10 -7.82 -6.13 -2.16
N VAL A 11 -8.38 -4.92 -2.14
CA VAL A 11 -7.63 -3.67 -2.38
C VAL A 11 -6.54 -3.47 -1.34
N LYS A 12 -6.82 -3.72 -0.05
CA LYS A 12 -5.81 -3.65 1.02
C LYS A 12 -4.65 -4.61 0.79
N LEU A 13 -4.94 -5.85 0.36
CA LEU A 13 -3.92 -6.83 0.01
C LEU A 13 -3.07 -6.38 -1.17
N LEU A 14 -3.71 -5.86 -2.23
CA LEU A 14 -3.02 -5.38 -3.43
C LEU A 14 -2.12 -4.18 -3.12
N LEU A 15 -2.58 -3.27 -2.24
CA LEU A 15 -1.81 -2.13 -1.76
C LEU A 15 -0.58 -2.59 -0.95
N ALA A 16 -0.74 -3.55 -0.05
CA ALA A 16 0.38 -4.13 0.70
C ALA A 16 1.42 -4.79 -0.24
N LEU A 17 0.94 -5.49 -1.27
CA LEU A 17 1.79 -6.12 -2.29
C LEU A 17 2.57 -5.10 -3.10
N ALA A 18 1.93 -3.99 -3.49
CA ALA A 18 2.58 -2.88 -4.18
C ALA A 18 3.68 -2.23 -3.32
N ILE A 19 3.40 -1.98 -2.04
CA ILE A 19 4.39 -1.47 -1.08
C ILE A 19 5.57 -2.43 -0.97
N LEU A 20 5.31 -3.73 -0.83
CA LEU A 20 6.36 -4.74 -0.68
C LEU A 20 7.27 -4.82 -1.92
N LEU A 21 6.69 -4.80 -3.12
CA LEU A 21 7.45 -4.83 -4.38
C LEU A 21 8.31 -3.57 -4.56
N LEU A 22 7.75 -2.39 -4.28
CA LEU A 22 8.48 -1.12 -4.32
C LEU A 22 9.57 -1.06 -3.26
N PHE A 23 9.30 -1.58 -2.07
CA PHE A 23 10.29 -1.65 -0.99
C PHE A 23 11.47 -2.52 -1.38
N PHE A 24 11.21 -3.69 -1.99
CA PHE A 24 12.25 -4.56 -2.51
C PHE A 24 13.08 -3.85 -3.57
N ARG A 25 12.43 -3.21 -4.55
CA ARG A 25 13.11 -2.41 -5.59
C ARG A 25 13.96 -1.29 -4.98
N ALA A 26 13.44 -0.55 -4.01
CA ALA A 26 14.13 0.57 -3.37
C ALA A 26 15.39 0.15 -2.61
N ILE A 27 15.48 -1.11 -2.15
CA ILE A 27 16.70 -1.65 -1.54
C ILE A 27 17.81 -1.85 -2.59
N PHE A 28 17.47 -2.40 -3.76
CA PHE A 28 18.46 -2.70 -4.81
C PHE A 28 18.82 -1.46 -5.65
N TRP A 29 17.86 -0.58 -5.91
CA TRP A 29 18.04 0.65 -6.67
C TRP A 29 17.32 1.81 -5.97
N PRO A 30 17.94 2.39 -4.93
CA PRO A 30 17.34 3.50 -4.21
C PRO A 30 17.28 4.74 -5.11
N SER A 31 16.06 5.15 -5.45
CA SER A 31 15.79 6.44 -6.06
C SER A 31 14.94 7.31 -5.14
N ALA A 32 15.13 8.63 -5.20
CA ALA A 32 14.33 9.56 -4.41
C ALA A 32 12.83 9.46 -4.74
N LEU A 33 12.49 9.12 -5.98
CA LEU A 33 11.11 8.90 -6.42
C LEU A 33 10.52 7.62 -5.80
N ASP A 34 11.28 6.52 -5.74
CA ASP A 34 10.81 5.27 -5.13
C ASP A 34 10.53 5.46 -3.64
N LEU A 35 11.37 6.22 -2.93
CA LEU A 35 11.16 6.57 -1.52
C LEU A 35 9.92 7.46 -1.32
N LEU A 36 9.73 8.47 -2.18
CA LEU A 36 8.57 9.35 -2.13
C LEU A 36 7.27 8.58 -2.37
N ILE A 37 7.26 7.68 -3.37
CA ILE A 37 6.11 6.82 -3.67
C ILE A 37 5.83 5.87 -2.50
N LEU A 38 6.87 5.26 -1.92
CA LEU A 38 6.73 4.41 -0.73
C LEU A 38 6.06 5.15 0.42
N MET A 39 6.50 6.37 0.73
CA MET A 39 5.90 7.21 1.77
C MET A 39 4.41 7.49 1.49
N LEU A 40 4.07 7.83 0.25
CA LEU A 40 2.70 8.10 -0.17
C LEU A 40 1.80 6.87 -0.03
N LEU A 41 2.25 5.71 -0.51
CA LEU A 41 1.50 4.46 -0.40
C LEU A 41 1.34 4.03 1.06
N PHE A 42 2.37 4.23 1.89
CA PHE A 42 2.30 3.94 3.33
C PHE A 42 1.27 4.83 4.04
N PHE A 43 1.20 6.12 3.66
CA PHE A 43 0.20 7.04 4.18
C PHE A 43 -1.23 6.65 3.79
N VAL A 44 -1.44 6.27 2.53
CA VAL A 44 -2.73 5.76 2.06
C VAL A 44 -3.11 4.47 2.79
N PHE A 45 -2.16 3.55 2.99
CA PHE A 45 -2.37 2.31 3.73
C PHE A 45 -2.81 2.62 5.17
N PHE A 46 -2.13 3.53 5.85
CA PHE A 46 -2.46 3.95 7.21
C PHE A 46 -3.86 4.59 7.32
N LEU A 47 -4.21 5.50 6.40
CA LEU A 47 -5.55 6.11 6.32
C LEU A 47 -6.64 5.06 6.12
N MET A 48 -6.39 4.04 5.29
CA MET A 48 -7.34 2.96 5.01
C MET A 48 -7.55 2.02 6.20
N PHE A 49 -6.62 2.01 7.16
CA PHE A 49 -6.76 1.32 8.44
C PHE A 49 -7.48 2.19 9.49
N LEU A 50 -7.22 3.50 9.53
CA LEU A 50 -7.93 4.43 10.42
C LEU A 50 -9.42 4.59 10.08
N GLY A 51 -9.77 4.57 8.79
CA GLY A 51 -11.15 4.70 8.32
C GLY A 51 -11.96 3.40 8.32
N ALA A 52 -11.37 2.27 8.73
CA ALA A 52 -12.06 0.99 8.84
C ALA A 52 -12.50 0.77 10.30
N PRO A 53 -13.81 0.65 10.59
CA PRO A 53 -14.26 0.13 11.89
C PRO A 53 -13.86 -1.34 12.08
#